data_AF-A0A3R7SJG6-F1
#
_entry.id   AF-A0A3R7SJG6-F1
#
_cell.length_a   1.000
_cell.length_b   1.000
_cell.length_c   1.000
_cell.angle_alpha   90.00
_cell.angle_beta   90.00
_cell.angle_gamma   90.00
#
_symmetry.space_group_name_H-M   'P 1'
#
loop_
_entity.id
_entity.type
_entity.pdbx_description
1 polymer ?
#
loop_
_entity_poly.entity_id
_entity_poly.type
_entity_poly.pdbx_seq_one_letter_code
_entity_poly.pdbx_strand_id
1 'polypeptide(L)'
;MLFRLIYDEGLAQAAYLIGCQKTGEAIVIDPERDIDRYIDLATAHGLRIVAAAETHIHADFLSGVRQFAEQTGARVLVSGEGGDDWQSGWLDGHDHRVLGDGDTFDVGNIRFTAVHSPGHTPEHLSYLVTDLGGGADTPIGVVSGDFVFVGDLGRPDLLETAAGVSGTKEESAQALAASARRFLKLPDHLQVWPAHGAGSACGKALGAVPQSTVGYERLFNPTLSLAGDEDAFVENILSGQPEPPLYFARMKRWNRDGVPLLSAVPSPEALSAAELGSRLDGVRVIDVRAWSAFREGHLPGAIWTKTGVNFLMTAGSYIEPNERIGLVAPPDIVAELVRSLVRIGLDAIEWVVTPEVLDEYSTSGGSMATSPEVDASEFRGLLSADGGAQVLDVRRAVEWDLGHLDPAINVAHTRLVERIDEVPTTGTVYVHCAGGIRSAMAVSELRRRGIDAVNVAGGWAAMQKAGCTEVECG
;
A
#
# COMPACT_ATOMS: atom_id res chain seq x y z
N MET A 1 26.00 -6.80 -16.11
CA MET A 1 24.73 -6.07 -15.91
C MET A 1 24.76 -5.25 -14.62
N LEU A 2 24.16 -4.05 -14.55
CA LEU A 2 23.80 -3.35 -13.31
C LEU A 2 22.42 -3.83 -12.86
N PHE A 3 22.26 -4.04 -11.55
CA PHE A 3 20.98 -4.31 -10.91
C PHE A 3 20.84 -3.44 -9.65
N ARG A 4 19.68 -2.81 -9.47
CA ARG A 4 19.30 -2.05 -8.27
C ARG A 4 17.86 -2.36 -7.91
N LEU A 5 17.66 -2.83 -6.68
CA LEU A 5 16.37 -2.80 -6.00
C LEU A 5 16.18 -1.40 -5.42
N ILE A 6 15.00 -0.82 -5.64
CA ILE A 6 14.59 0.48 -5.13
C ILE A 6 13.32 0.21 -4.34
N TYR A 7 13.38 0.40 -3.02
CA TYR A 7 12.31 -0.02 -2.11
C TYR A 7 11.62 1.19 -1.48
N ASP A 8 10.30 1.17 -1.44
CA ASP A 8 9.46 2.08 -0.66
C ASP A 8 8.97 1.36 0.60
N GLU A 9 9.52 1.74 1.75
CA GLU A 9 9.11 1.23 3.07
C GLU A 9 7.65 1.56 3.42
N GLY A 10 7.10 2.63 2.85
CA GLY A 10 5.71 3.05 3.06
C GLY A 10 4.73 2.12 2.36
N LEU A 11 4.95 1.84 1.07
CA LEU A 11 4.11 0.91 0.29
C LEU A 11 4.51 -0.56 0.51
N ALA A 12 5.68 -0.79 1.09
CA ALA A 12 6.38 -2.07 1.04
C ALA A 12 6.62 -2.54 -0.41
N GLN A 13 6.85 -1.61 -1.33
CA GLN A 13 6.92 -1.81 -2.79
C GLN A 13 8.37 -1.80 -3.29
N ALA A 14 8.64 -2.61 -4.32
CA ALA A 14 9.93 -2.82 -4.92
C ALA A 14 9.89 -2.56 -6.43
N ALA A 15 10.68 -1.57 -6.86
CA ALA A 15 10.98 -1.32 -8.26
C ALA A 15 12.41 -1.77 -8.59
N TYR A 16 12.65 -2.11 -9.86
CA TYR A 16 13.93 -2.65 -10.32
C TYR A 16 14.53 -1.82 -11.45
N LEU A 17 15.71 -1.23 -11.21
CA LEU A 17 16.52 -0.62 -12.27
C LEU A 17 17.59 -1.62 -12.74
N ILE A 18 17.48 -2.04 -14.00
CA ILE A 18 18.36 -3.03 -14.62
C ILE A 18 19.02 -2.42 -15.85
N GLY A 19 20.35 -2.42 -15.90
CA GLY A 19 21.10 -1.62 -16.87
C GLY A 19 22.29 -2.33 -17.53
N CYS A 20 22.44 -2.16 -18.84
CA CYS A 20 23.59 -2.62 -19.59
C CYS A 20 24.71 -1.56 -19.53
N GLN A 21 25.70 -1.77 -18.67
CA GLN A 21 26.83 -0.84 -18.53
C GLN A 21 27.66 -0.66 -19.81
N LYS A 22 27.58 -1.60 -20.77
CA LYS A 22 28.31 -1.50 -22.05
C LYS A 22 27.62 -0.54 -23.03
N THR A 23 26.29 -0.54 -23.08
CA THR A 23 25.53 0.34 -24.00
C THR A 23 25.06 1.63 -23.34
N GLY A 24 25.02 1.66 -22.00
CA GLY A 24 24.43 2.77 -21.25
C GLY A 24 22.90 2.71 -21.16
N GLU A 25 22.26 1.65 -21.65
CA GLU A 25 20.80 1.53 -21.67
C GLU A 25 20.29 0.82 -20.42
N ALA A 26 19.14 1.26 -19.90
CA ALA A 26 18.50 0.66 -18.74
C ALA A 26 16.97 0.56 -18.91
N ILE A 27 16.39 -0.35 -18.14
CA ILE A 27 14.95 -0.48 -17.94
C ILE A 27 14.63 -0.34 -16.46
N VAL A 28 13.48 0.25 -16.18
CA VAL A 28 12.86 0.19 -14.85
C VAL A 28 11.60 -0.66 -14.91
N ILE A 29 11.42 -1.54 -13.93
CA ILE A 29 10.23 -2.40 -13.81
C ILE A 29 9.49 -2.04 -12.53
N ASP A 30 8.17 -1.86 -12.66
CA ASP A 30 7.24 -1.39 -11.63
C ASP A 30 7.65 -0.06 -10.95
N PRO A 31 8.03 0.99 -11.72
CA PRO A 31 8.35 2.29 -11.12
C PRO A 31 7.10 2.95 -10.51
N GLU A 32 7.25 3.67 -9.40
CA GLU A 32 6.23 4.62 -8.97
C GLU A 32 6.31 5.94 -9.77
N ARG A 33 5.23 6.74 -9.76
CA ARG A 33 5.13 7.94 -10.63
C ARG A 33 6.06 9.11 -10.31
N ASP A 34 6.73 9.14 -9.17
CA ASP A 34 7.74 10.14 -8.85
C ASP A 34 9.10 9.76 -9.47
N ILE A 35 9.19 9.90 -10.80
CA ILE A 35 10.22 9.20 -11.58
C ILE A 35 11.65 9.75 -11.47
N ASP A 36 11.82 10.91 -10.87
CA ASP A 36 13.11 11.61 -10.73
C ASP A 36 14.15 10.77 -10.00
N ARG A 37 13.75 10.05 -8.94
CA ARG A 37 14.62 9.12 -8.20
C ARG A 37 15.30 8.06 -9.07
N TYR A 38 14.60 7.57 -10.09
CA TYR A 38 15.09 6.53 -10.99
C TYR A 38 16.04 7.12 -12.03
N ILE A 39 15.68 8.29 -12.56
CA ILE A 39 16.51 9.03 -13.52
C ILE A 39 17.83 9.43 -12.87
N ASP A 40 17.80 9.94 -11.64
CA ASP A 40 18.98 10.32 -10.87
C ASP A 40 19.88 9.11 -10.61
N LEU A 41 19.30 7.99 -10.17
CA LEU A 41 20.04 6.75 -9.93
C LEU A 41 20.68 6.18 -11.22
N ALA A 42 19.94 6.19 -12.33
CA ALA A 42 20.47 5.75 -13.62
C ALA A 42 21.61 6.67 -14.08
N THR A 43 21.43 7.98 -13.98
CA THR A 43 22.43 8.99 -14.35
C THR A 43 23.70 8.85 -13.53
N ALA A 44 23.59 8.63 -12.21
CA ALA A 44 24.72 8.39 -11.31
C ALA A 44 25.54 7.15 -11.70
N HIS A 45 24.94 6.21 -12.44
CA HIS A 45 25.58 5.02 -12.98
C HIS A 45 25.94 5.11 -14.48
N GLY A 46 25.80 6.29 -15.09
CA GLY A 46 26.09 6.50 -16.52
C GLY A 46 25.10 5.78 -17.44
N LEU A 47 23.87 5.57 -16.97
CA LEU A 47 22.80 4.89 -17.68
C LEU A 47 21.69 5.87 -18.07
N ARG A 48 20.94 5.51 -19.12
CA ARG A 48 19.72 6.16 -19.56
C ARG A 48 18.60 5.14 -19.58
N ILE A 49 17.49 5.45 -18.93
CA ILE A 49 16.28 4.61 -18.95
C ILE A 49 15.66 4.75 -20.34
N VAL A 50 15.63 3.64 -21.09
CA VAL A 50 15.09 3.57 -22.46
C VAL A 50 13.76 2.86 -22.54
N ALA A 51 13.41 2.10 -21.49
CA ALA A 51 12.16 1.38 -21.39
C ALA A 51 11.67 1.39 -19.93
N ALA A 52 10.36 1.31 -19.76
CA ALA A 52 9.71 1.09 -18.48
C ALA A 52 8.66 -0.01 -18.66
N ALA A 53 8.59 -0.94 -17.71
CA ALA A 53 7.68 -2.08 -17.76
C ALA A 53 6.84 -2.22 -16.50
N GLU A 54 5.67 -2.84 -16.65
CA GLU A 54 4.81 -3.26 -15.55
C GLU A 54 4.75 -4.77 -15.48
N THR A 55 4.77 -5.34 -14.28
CA THR A 55 4.37 -6.74 -14.07
C THR A 55 2.85 -6.89 -14.16
N HIS A 56 2.10 -5.92 -13.65
CA HIS A 56 0.65 -5.90 -13.67
C HIS A 56 0.09 -4.49 -13.47
N ILE A 57 -1.23 -4.33 -13.64
CA ILE A 57 -1.93 -3.09 -13.30
C ILE A 57 -2.02 -3.02 -11.77
N HIS A 58 -1.15 -2.22 -11.16
CA HIS A 58 -1.01 -2.09 -9.70
C HIS A 58 -2.28 -1.59 -9.00
N ALA A 59 -2.52 -2.08 -7.78
CA ALA A 59 -3.70 -1.73 -6.98
C ALA A 59 -3.39 -0.73 -5.86
N ASP A 60 -2.14 -0.52 -5.49
CA ASP A 60 -1.76 0.11 -4.22
C ASP A 60 -0.91 1.37 -4.40
N PHE A 61 -0.44 1.63 -5.62
CA PHE A 61 0.25 2.86 -6.01
C PHE A 61 -0.01 3.21 -7.48
N LEU A 62 0.36 4.42 -7.88
CA LEU A 62 0.32 4.90 -9.25
C LEU A 62 1.63 4.62 -9.97
N SER A 63 1.51 3.87 -11.06
CA SER A 63 2.64 3.51 -11.93
C SER A 63 3.27 4.73 -12.58
N GLY A 64 4.60 4.73 -12.61
CA GLY A 64 5.42 5.71 -13.31
C GLY A 64 5.66 5.39 -14.78
N VAL A 65 5.17 4.27 -15.31
CA VAL A 65 5.44 3.89 -16.71
C VAL A 65 4.88 4.93 -17.68
N ARG A 66 3.67 5.45 -17.44
CA ARG A 66 3.13 6.57 -18.21
C ARG A 66 3.98 7.84 -18.05
N GLN A 67 4.43 8.13 -16.83
CA GLN A 67 5.26 9.30 -16.54
C GLN A 67 6.58 9.26 -17.35
N PHE A 68 7.21 8.08 -17.44
CA PHE A 68 8.40 7.86 -18.28
C PHE A 68 8.10 8.02 -19.78
N ALA A 69 6.99 7.47 -20.26
CA ALA A 69 6.59 7.60 -21.65
C ALA A 69 6.45 9.08 -22.06
N GLU A 70 5.79 9.87 -21.22
CA GLU A 70 5.51 11.28 -21.45
C GLU A 70 6.75 12.18 -21.32
N GLN A 71 7.54 11.99 -20.24
CA GLN A 71 8.66 12.90 -19.95
C GLN A 71 9.94 12.55 -20.71
N THR A 72 10.20 11.27 -20.95
CA THR A 72 11.48 10.82 -21.53
C THR A 72 11.32 10.11 -22.87
N GLY A 73 10.09 9.80 -23.30
CA GLY A 73 9.84 8.98 -24.48
C GLY A 73 10.33 7.54 -24.32
N ALA A 74 10.43 7.05 -23.07
CA ALA A 74 10.84 5.66 -22.84
C ALA A 74 9.79 4.70 -23.42
N ARG A 75 10.26 3.58 -23.97
CA ARG A 75 9.36 2.56 -24.48
C ARG A 75 8.54 1.93 -23.35
N VAL A 76 7.24 1.86 -23.53
CA VAL A 76 6.30 1.21 -22.61
C VAL A 76 6.21 -0.28 -22.91
N LEU A 77 6.35 -1.12 -21.90
CA LEU A 77 6.27 -2.58 -21.99
C LEU A 77 5.21 -3.09 -21.00
N VAL A 78 4.05 -3.48 -21.49
CA VAL A 78 2.91 -3.90 -20.66
C VAL A 78 2.30 -5.19 -21.20
N SER A 79 1.54 -5.87 -20.37
CA SER A 79 0.88 -7.13 -20.73
C SER A 79 -0.25 -6.95 -21.73
N GLY A 80 -0.40 -7.92 -22.63
CA GLY A 80 -1.58 -8.12 -23.47
C GLY A 80 -2.51 -9.24 -22.99
N GLU A 81 -2.20 -9.91 -21.88
CA GLU A 81 -2.84 -11.17 -21.46
C GLU A 81 -4.10 -10.96 -20.59
N GLY A 82 -4.57 -9.73 -20.42
CA GLY A 82 -5.69 -9.37 -19.53
C GLY A 82 -7.10 -9.59 -20.09
N GLY A 83 -7.25 -10.12 -21.30
CA GLY A 83 -8.53 -10.13 -22.01
C GLY A 83 -9.01 -8.71 -22.36
N ASP A 84 -10.30 -8.51 -22.64
CA ASP A 84 -10.81 -7.20 -23.07
C ASP A 84 -10.86 -6.16 -21.93
N ASP A 85 -10.98 -6.60 -20.67
CA ASP A 85 -11.28 -5.74 -19.53
C ASP A 85 -10.04 -5.20 -18.78
N TRP A 86 -8.88 -5.85 -18.95
CA TRP A 86 -7.64 -5.55 -18.23
C TRP A 86 -6.47 -5.26 -19.17
N GLN A 87 -6.71 -4.35 -20.12
CA GLN A 87 -5.68 -3.79 -21.01
C GLN A 87 -5.32 -2.36 -20.60
N SER A 88 -4.08 -1.95 -20.85
CA SER A 88 -3.67 -0.55 -20.67
C SER A 88 -4.32 0.35 -21.74
N GLY A 89 -5.26 1.20 -21.33
CA GLY A 89 -6.07 2.05 -22.20
C GLY A 89 -5.45 3.40 -22.59
N TRP A 90 -4.20 3.67 -22.20
CA TRP A 90 -3.54 4.97 -22.40
C TRP A 90 -2.33 4.93 -23.35
N LEU A 91 -2.10 3.80 -24.03
CA LEU A 91 -0.88 3.55 -24.82
C LEU A 91 -0.79 4.37 -26.13
N ASP A 92 -1.92 4.83 -26.65
CA ASP A 92 -1.99 5.56 -27.91
C ASP A 92 -1.16 6.85 -27.86
N GLY A 93 -0.29 7.03 -28.85
CA GLY A 93 0.62 8.18 -28.92
C GLY A 93 1.99 7.98 -28.26
N HIS A 94 2.23 6.83 -27.63
CA HIS A 94 3.53 6.47 -27.04
C HIS A 94 4.22 5.32 -27.79
N ASP A 95 5.56 5.26 -27.74
CA ASP A 95 6.32 4.08 -28.16
C ASP A 95 6.04 2.95 -27.16
N HIS A 96 5.30 1.93 -27.58
CA HIS A 96 4.90 0.84 -26.70
C HIS A 96 4.99 -0.52 -27.40
N ARG A 97 5.11 -1.57 -26.58
CA ARG A 97 4.94 -2.96 -27.00
C ARG A 97 4.06 -3.67 -25.98
N VAL A 98 2.96 -4.23 -26.48
CA VAL A 98 2.10 -5.16 -25.75
C VAL A 98 2.75 -6.54 -25.82
N LEU A 99 2.98 -7.16 -24.66
CA LEU A 99 3.71 -8.42 -24.52
C LEU A 99 2.75 -9.58 -24.27
N GLY A 100 2.99 -10.70 -24.94
CA GLY A 100 2.38 -11.99 -24.63
C GLY A 100 3.35 -12.97 -23.96
N ASP A 101 2.84 -14.13 -23.55
CA ASP A 101 3.67 -15.20 -22.99
C ASP A 101 4.80 -15.62 -23.96
N GLY A 102 6.02 -15.68 -23.43
CA GLY A 102 7.21 -16.06 -24.19
C GLY A 102 7.81 -14.96 -25.07
N ASP A 103 7.19 -13.78 -25.16
CA ASP A 103 7.79 -12.65 -25.87
C ASP A 103 9.14 -12.27 -25.27
N THR A 104 10.08 -11.92 -26.15
CA THR A 104 11.42 -11.48 -25.74
C THR A 104 11.73 -10.07 -26.22
N PHE A 105 12.49 -9.36 -25.41
CA PHE A 105 13.06 -8.06 -25.75
C PHE A 105 14.42 -7.87 -25.08
N ASP A 106 15.25 -6.99 -25.64
CA ASP A 106 16.60 -6.73 -25.16
C ASP A 106 16.75 -5.27 -24.75
N VAL A 107 17.54 -5.03 -23.70
CA VAL A 107 18.01 -3.70 -23.27
C VAL A 107 19.53 -3.76 -23.22
N GLY A 108 20.19 -3.20 -24.24
CA GLY A 108 21.58 -3.48 -24.52
C GLY A 108 21.84 -4.99 -24.66
N ASN A 109 22.71 -5.53 -23.80
CA ASN A 109 23.06 -6.95 -23.79
C ASN A 109 22.34 -7.75 -22.69
N ILE A 110 21.15 -7.31 -22.29
CA ILE A 110 20.34 -7.98 -21.26
C ILE A 110 19.04 -8.38 -21.92
N ARG A 111 18.72 -9.68 -21.87
CA ARG A 111 17.49 -10.22 -22.43
C ARG A 111 16.44 -10.41 -21.35
N PHE A 112 15.22 -10.03 -21.70
CA PHE A 112 14.02 -10.27 -20.92
C PHE A 112 13.10 -11.21 -21.68
N THR A 113 12.51 -12.17 -20.97
CA THR A 113 11.43 -13.02 -21.48
C THR A 113 10.21 -12.79 -20.61
N ALA A 114 9.11 -12.35 -21.20
CA ALA A 114 7.81 -12.24 -20.55
C ALA A 114 7.24 -13.64 -20.30
N VAL A 115 6.72 -13.88 -19.10
CA VAL A 115 6.08 -15.13 -18.69
C VAL A 115 4.72 -14.81 -18.10
N HIS A 116 3.66 -15.28 -18.75
CA HIS A 116 2.31 -15.10 -18.24
C HIS A 116 2.11 -15.89 -16.94
N SER A 117 1.73 -15.17 -15.89
CA SER A 117 1.66 -15.66 -14.52
C SER A 117 0.37 -15.17 -13.82
N PRO A 118 -0.81 -15.45 -14.42
CA PRO A 118 -2.07 -14.98 -13.88
C PRO A 118 -2.33 -15.57 -12.50
N GLY A 119 -3.08 -14.83 -11.69
CA GLY A 119 -3.48 -15.24 -10.36
C GLY A 119 -3.77 -14.03 -9.48
N HIS A 120 -2.75 -13.19 -9.28
CA HIS A 120 -2.94 -11.89 -8.64
C HIS A 120 -3.84 -10.96 -9.48
N THR A 121 -3.52 -10.87 -10.77
CA THR A 121 -4.35 -10.24 -11.80
C THR A 121 -4.35 -11.12 -13.07
N PRO A 122 -5.35 -11.01 -13.96
CA PRO A 122 -5.42 -11.82 -15.17
C PRO A 122 -4.28 -11.52 -16.15
N GLU A 123 -3.84 -10.26 -16.23
CA GLU A 123 -2.80 -9.82 -17.14
C GLU A 123 -1.37 -10.06 -16.63
N HIS A 124 -1.20 -10.50 -15.38
CA HIS A 124 0.11 -10.49 -14.71
C HIS A 124 1.23 -11.19 -15.51
N LEU A 125 2.34 -10.47 -15.72
CA LEU A 125 3.59 -10.97 -16.31
C LEU A 125 4.71 -10.99 -15.27
N SER A 126 5.51 -12.05 -15.34
CA SER A 126 6.83 -12.12 -14.73
C SER A 126 7.90 -11.95 -15.80
N TYR A 127 9.08 -11.43 -15.45
CA TYR A 127 10.17 -11.22 -16.41
C TYR A 127 11.40 -12.03 -16.04
N LEU A 128 11.73 -13.04 -16.85
CA LEU A 128 13.02 -13.75 -16.74
C LEU A 128 14.13 -12.87 -17.31
N VAL A 129 15.23 -12.72 -16.58
CA VAL A 129 16.34 -11.82 -16.96
C VAL A 129 17.62 -12.63 -17.22
N THR A 130 18.24 -12.41 -18.38
CA THR A 130 19.48 -13.09 -18.80
C THR A 130 20.57 -12.07 -19.16
N ASP A 131 21.73 -12.14 -18.48
CA ASP A 131 22.89 -11.27 -18.75
C ASP A 131 23.76 -11.82 -19.90
N LEU A 132 23.26 -11.68 -21.13
CA LEU A 132 23.99 -12.09 -22.34
C LEU A 132 25.36 -11.41 -22.44
N GLY A 133 25.46 -10.16 -21.97
CA GLY A 133 26.72 -9.40 -21.94
C GLY A 133 27.77 -9.98 -21.00
N GLY A 134 27.35 -10.68 -19.95
CA GLY A 134 28.19 -11.47 -19.04
C GLY A 134 28.54 -12.86 -19.57
N GLY A 135 27.99 -13.26 -20.73
CA GLY A 135 28.20 -14.58 -21.33
C GLY A 135 27.23 -15.66 -20.85
N ALA A 136 26.15 -15.29 -20.14
CA ALA A 136 25.12 -16.24 -19.73
C ALA A 136 24.22 -16.62 -20.90
N ASP A 137 23.82 -17.89 -20.96
CA ASP A 137 22.83 -18.44 -21.89
C ASP A 137 21.53 -18.87 -21.20
N THR A 138 21.47 -18.71 -19.87
CA THR A 138 20.33 -19.03 -19.01
C THR A 138 20.01 -17.85 -18.08
N PRO A 139 18.75 -17.69 -17.63
CA PRO A 139 18.38 -16.58 -16.78
C PRO A 139 19.10 -16.61 -15.42
N ILE A 140 19.34 -15.42 -14.86
CA ILE A 140 19.89 -15.22 -13.52
C ILE A 140 18.78 -15.06 -12.46
N GLY A 141 17.61 -14.55 -12.86
CA GLY A 141 16.50 -14.31 -11.95
C GLY A 141 15.21 -13.99 -12.68
N VAL A 142 14.15 -13.84 -11.89
CA VAL A 142 12.80 -13.48 -12.32
C VAL A 142 12.33 -12.27 -11.53
N VAL A 143 11.90 -11.21 -12.23
CA VAL A 143 11.05 -10.19 -11.63
C VAL A 143 9.65 -10.78 -11.55
N SER A 144 9.27 -11.19 -10.34
CA SER A 144 8.05 -11.97 -10.09
C SER A 144 6.82 -11.12 -9.86
N GLY A 145 6.95 -9.79 -9.77
CA GLY A 145 5.82 -8.91 -9.50
C GLY A 145 5.10 -9.31 -8.22
N ASP A 146 3.77 -9.29 -8.27
CA ASP A 146 2.89 -9.76 -7.20
C ASP A 146 2.44 -11.20 -7.41
N PHE A 147 3.15 -11.99 -8.22
CA PHE A 147 2.88 -13.42 -8.34
C PHE A 147 3.52 -14.22 -7.19
N VAL A 148 4.85 -14.22 -7.09
CA VAL A 148 5.60 -14.93 -6.03
C VAL A 148 6.36 -13.93 -5.16
N PHE A 149 6.06 -13.93 -3.86
CA PHE A 149 6.78 -13.18 -2.84
C PHE A 149 7.80 -14.06 -2.13
N VAL A 150 8.58 -13.46 -1.22
CA VAL A 150 9.38 -14.23 -0.27
C VAL A 150 8.46 -14.80 0.80
N GLY A 151 8.21 -16.12 0.75
CA GLY A 151 7.41 -16.85 1.72
C GLY A 151 5.89 -16.81 1.52
N ASP A 152 5.39 -16.18 0.45
CA ASP A 152 3.95 -16.08 0.15
C ASP A 152 3.68 -15.91 -1.36
N LEU A 153 2.42 -15.81 -1.76
CA LEU A 153 1.97 -15.49 -3.13
C LEU A 153 1.02 -14.29 -3.14
N GLY A 154 0.81 -13.73 -4.33
CA GLY A 154 -0.21 -12.69 -4.57
C GLY A 154 -1.61 -13.14 -4.21
N ARG A 155 -2.37 -12.25 -3.56
CA ARG A 155 -3.79 -12.48 -3.31
C ARG A 155 -4.61 -12.46 -4.62
N PRO A 156 -5.55 -13.39 -4.83
CA PRO A 156 -6.34 -13.49 -6.07
C PRO A 156 -7.73 -12.82 -5.99
N ASP A 157 -8.07 -12.16 -4.89
CA ASP A 157 -9.43 -11.66 -4.59
C ASP A 157 -9.61 -10.15 -4.81
N LEU A 158 -8.58 -9.41 -5.27
CA LEU A 158 -8.67 -7.95 -5.45
C LEU A 158 -9.69 -7.53 -6.52
N LEU A 159 -9.88 -8.33 -7.56
CA LEU A 159 -10.87 -8.06 -8.61
C LEU A 159 -12.29 -8.06 -8.04
N GLU A 160 -12.58 -8.98 -7.13
CA GLU A 160 -13.87 -9.07 -6.45
C GLU A 160 -13.99 -8.00 -5.36
N THR A 161 -12.98 -7.87 -4.49
CA THR A 161 -13.06 -7.06 -3.27
C THR A 161 -12.80 -5.57 -3.48
N ALA A 162 -12.05 -5.19 -4.52
CA ALA A 162 -11.74 -3.79 -4.84
C ALA A 162 -12.32 -3.34 -6.19
N ALA A 163 -12.33 -4.18 -7.23
CA ALA A 163 -12.89 -3.82 -8.53
C ALA A 163 -14.38 -4.17 -8.72
N GLY A 164 -14.99 -4.86 -7.75
CA GLY A 164 -16.43 -5.18 -7.75
C GLY A 164 -16.85 -6.27 -8.74
N VAL A 165 -15.90 -7.08 -9.23
CA VAL A 165 -16.18 -8.16 -10.19
C VAL A 165 -16.52 -9.44 -9.43
N SER A 166 -17.82 -9.64 -9.15
CA SER A 166 -18.32 -10.77 -8.37
C SER A 166 -17.95 -12.13 -8.96
N GLY A 167 -17.51 -13.07 -8.11
CA GLY A 167 -17.32 -14.47 -8.46
C GLY A 167 -16.02 -14.75 -9.22
N THR A 168 -15.01 -13.89 -9.06
CA THR A 168 -13.72 -14.01 -9.77
C THR A 168 -12.60 -14.56 -8.91
N LYS A 169 -12.73 -14.55 -7.57
CA LYS A 169 -11.64 -14.94 -6.67
C LYS A 169 -11.29 -16.43 -6.78
N GLU A 170 -12.26 -17.33 -6.94
CA GLU A 170 -12.00 -18.78 -7.10
C GLU A 170 -11.30 -19.08 -8.41
N GLU A 171 -11.75 -18.49 -9.52
CA GLU A 171 -11.11 -18.63 -10.84
C GLU A 171 -9.67 -18.09 -10.81
N SER A 172 -9.48 -16.92 -10.19
CA SER A 172 -8.16 -16.31 -10.02
C SER A 172 -7.24 -17.17 -9.14
N ALA A 173 -7.77 -17.80 -8.09
CA ALA A 173 -7.02 -18.74 -7.25
C ALA A 173 -6.61 -20.02 -8.02
N GLN A 174 -7.48 -20.54 -8.88
CA GLN A 174 -7.17 -21.68 -9.75
C GLN A 174 -6.09 -21.30 -10.79
N ALA A 175 -6.19 -20.12 -11.38
CA ALA A 175 -5.17 -19.58 -12.29
C ALA A 175 -3.82 -19.43 -11.58
N LEU A 176 -3.81 -18.92 -10.34
CA LEU A 176 -2.62 -18.82 -9.50
C LEU A 176 -2.00 -20.19 -9.22
N ALA A 177 -2.80 -21.21 -8.91
CA ALA A 177 -2.33 -22.58 -8.72
C ALA A 177 -1.64 -23.12 -9.98
N ALA A 178 -2.22 -22.89 -11.16
CA ALA A 178 -1.62 -23.28 -12.43
C ALA A 178 -0.30 -22.54 -12.69
N SER A 179 -0.23 -21.24 -12.40
CA SER A 179 1.00 -20.43 -12.48
C SER A 179 2.07 -20.92 -11.51
N ALA A 180 1.70 -21.25 -10.25
CA ALA A 180 2.59 -21.83 -9.25
C ALA A 180 3.20 -23.16 -9.72
N ARG A 181 2.42 -24.05 -10.33
CA ARG A 181 2.94 -25.30 -10.93
C ARG A 181 3.95 -25.05 -12.05
N ARG A 182 3.79 -23.97 -12.84
CA ARG A 182 4.77 -23.58 -13.86
C ARG A 182 6.05 -23.03 -13.21
N PHE A 183 5.92 -22.17 -12.20
CA PHE A 183 7.04 -21.62 -11.45
C PHE A 183 7.91 -22.72 -10.81
N LEU A 184 7.31 -23.76 -10.24
CA LEU A 184 8.02 -24.88 -9.64
C LEU A 184 8.90 -25.67 -10.62
N LYS A 185 8.73 -25.51 -11.93
CA LYS A 185 9.56 -26.13 -12.97
C LYS A 185 10.79 -25.30 -13.35
N LEU A 186 10.89 -24.06 -12.86
CA LEU A 186 12.03 -23.18 -13.12
C LEU A 186 13.29 -23.66 -12.38
N PRO A 187 14.49 -23.34 -12.87
CA PRO A 187 15.74 -23.70 -12.20
C PRO A 187 15.87 -23.09 -10.80
N ASP A 188 16.37 -23.87 -9.85
CA ASP A 188 16.46 -23.51 -8.43
C ASP A 188 17.36 -22.29 -8.16
N HIS A 189 18.33 -22.06 -9.04
CA HIS A 189 19.29 -20.97 -8.91
C HIS A 189 18.73 -19.59 -9.28
N LEU A 190 17.56 -19.54 -9.92
CA LEU A 190 16.95 -18.26 -10.29
C LEU A 190 16.61 -17.47 -9.04
N GLN A 191 17.09 -16.23 -8.98
CA GLN A 191 16.66 -15.27 -7.96
C GLN A 191 15.20 -14.88 -8.18
N VAL A 192 14.49 -14.60 -7.10
CA VAL A 192 13.10 -14.13 -7.09
C VAL A 192 13.08 -12.69 -6.59
N TRP A 193 12.57 -11.80 -7.44
CA TRP A 193 12.54 -10.36 -7.24
C TRP A 193 11.08 -9.87 -7.26
N PRO A 194 10.38 -9.90 -6.12
CA PRO A 194 8.97 -9.52 -6.02
C PRO A 194 8.74 -8.01 -6.14
N ALA A 195 7.52 -7.58 -6.46
CA ALA A 195 7.14 -6.17 -6.41
C ALA A 195 6.74 -5.69 -5.00
N HIS A 196 6.56 -6.60 -4.03
CA HIS A 196 6.26 -6.25 -2.64
C HIS A 196 6.99 -7.09 -1.60
N GLY A 197 7.05 -6.56 -0.37
CA GLY A 197 7.63 -7.20 0.82
C GLY A 197 6.76 -7.04 2.08
N ALA A 198 7.35 -7.31 3.25
CA ALA A 198 6.65 -7.27 4.54
C ALA A 198 5.89 -5.96 4.77
N GLY A 199 4.58 -6.08 5.05
CA GLY A 199 3.71 -4.95 5.35
C GLY A 199 2.72 -4.58 4.25
N SER A 200 2.92 -5.06 3.00
CA SER A 200 1.99 -4.82 1.90
C SER A 200 0.63 -5.50 2.13
N ALA A 201 -0.44 -4.87 1.64
CA ALA A 201 -1.80 -5.43 1.63
C ALA A 201 -2.09 -6.33 0.41
N CYS A 202 -1.11 -6.51 -0.50
CA CYS A 202 -1.20 -7.37 -1.69
C CYS A 202 -0.96 -8.86 -1.39
N GLY A 203 -0.57 -9.22 -0.16
CA GLY A 203 -0.52 -10.61 0.30
C GLY A 203 -0.70 -10.74 1.81
N LYS A 204 -0.63 -11.98 2.32
CA LYS A 204 -1.04 -12.32 3.68
C LYS A 204 0.09 -12.19 4.69
N ALA A 205 1.28 -12.67 4.36
CA ALA A 205 2.41 -12.78 5.28
C ALA A 205 3.77 -12.68 4.56
N LEU A 206 3.99 -11.59 3.82
CA LEU A 206 5.23 -11.39 3.08
C LEU A 206 6.46 -11.32 4.01
N GLY A 207 7.55 -11.96 3.59
CA GLY A 207 8.82 -11.93 4.29
C GLY A 207 9.48 -10.55 4.30
N ALA A 208 10.20 -10.24 5.39
CA ALA A 208 11.03 -9.03 5.50
C ALA A 208 12.39 -9.17 4.79
N VAL A 209 12.69 -10.35 4.26
CA VAL A 209 13.86 -10.58 3.41
C VAL A 209 13.49 -10.10 2.00
N PRO A 210 14.29 -9.22 1.36
CA PRO A 210 13.86 -8.53 0.14
C PRO A 210 13.81 -9.40 -1.11
N GLN A 211 14.53 -10.53 -1.13
CA GLN A 211 14.69 -11.40 -2.30
C GLN A 211 14.89 -12.85 -1.86
N SER A 212 14.56 -13.80 -2.74
CA SER A 212 14.72 -15.24 -2.50
C SER A 212 15.23 -15.96 -3.75
N THR A 213 15.11 -17.29 -3.80
CA THR A 213 15.35 -18.09 -4.99
C THR A 213 14.20 -19.06 -5.23
N VAL A 214 14.03 -19.49 -6.48
CA VAL A 214 13.05 -20.52 -6.85
C VAL A 214 13.24 -21.78 -5.99
N GLY A 215 14.50 -22.18 -5.75
CA GLY A 215 14.81 -23.35 -4.93
C GLY A 215 14.39 -23.18 -3.47
N TYR A 216 14.60 -22.01 -2.87
CA TYR A 216 14.19 -21.75 -1.49
C TYR A 216 12.68 -21.68 -1.35
N GLU A 217 12.00 -20.95 -2.25
CA GLU A 217 10.54 -20.85 -2.25
C GLU A 217 9.90 -22.24 -2.48
N ARG A 218 10.44 -23.06 -3.37
CA ARG A 218 9.95 -24.45 -3.55
C ARG A 218 10.00 -25.27 -2.26
N LEU A 219 11.01 -25.09 -1.43
CA LEU A 219 11.20 -25.88 -0.22
C LEU A 219 10.38 -25.37 0.97
N PHE A 220 10.19 -24.05 1.07
CA PHE A 220 9.74 -23.42 2.32
C PHE A 220 8.51 -22.51 2.18
N ASN A 221 8.07 -22.18 0.96
CA ASN A 221 6.86 -21.38 0.77
C ASN A 221 5.62 -22.28 1.02
N PRO A 222 4.82 -21.98 2.06
CA PRO A 222 3.73 -22.85 2.48
C PRO A 222 2.66 -22.99 1.40
N THR A 223 2.35 -21.92 0.68
CA THR A 223 1.30 -21.94 -0.36
C THR A 223 1.79 -22.63 -1.63
N LEU A 224 3.05 -22.44 -2.03
CA LEU A 224 3.62 -23.21 -3.16
C LEU A 224 3.67 -24.71 -2.87
N SER A 225 3.86 -25.12 -1.60
CA SER A 225 3.84 -26.55 -1.23
C SER A 225 2.50 -27.24 -1.53
N LEU A 226 1.41 -26.46 -1.57
CA LEU A 226 0.06 -26.92 -1.90
C LEU A 226 -0.23 -26.94 -3.40
N ALA A 227 0.67 -26.46 -4.27
CA ALA A 227 0.38 -26.34 -5.70
C ALA A 227 0.04 -27.68 -6.40
N GLY A 228 0.37 -28.83 -5.79
CA GLY A 228 -0.04 -30.16 -6.26
C GLY A 228 -1.49 -30.56 -5.96
N ASP A 229 -2.15 -29.87 -5.04
CA ASP A 229 -3.53 -30.10 -4.58
C ASP A 229 -4.32 -28.79 -4.74
N GLU A 230 -5.11 -28.71 -5.82
CA GLU A 230 -5.79 -27.46 -6.20
C GLU A 230 -6.81 -26.98 -5.18
N ASP A 231 -7.59 -27.91 -4.61
CA ASP A 231 -8.64 -27.58 -3.65
C ASP A 231 -8.01 -27.01 -2.36
N ALA A 232 -6.97 -27.69 -1.86
CA ALA A 232 -6.23 -27.22 -0.68
C ALA A 232 -5.53 -25.88 -0.94
N PHE A 233 -5.00 -25.66 -2.15
CA PHE A 233 -4.40 -24.40 -2.55
C PHE A 233 -5.42 -23.26 -2.56
N VAL A 234 -6.58 -23.46 -3.20
CA VAL A 234 -7.65 -22.45 -3.33
C VAL A 234 -8.20 -22.09 -1.95
N GLU A 235 -8.47 -23.07 -1.10
CA GLU A 235 -8.90 -22.85 0.28
C GLU A 235 -7.85 -22.02 1.06
N ASN A 236 -6.57 -22.41 0.95
CA ASN A 236 -5.49 -21.73 1.66
C ASN A 236 -5.32 -20.26 1.23
N ILE A 237 -5.25 -20.00 -0.08
CA ILE A 237 -4.96 -18.65 -0.61
C ILE A 237 -6.13 -17.69 -0.41
N LEU A 238 -7.38 -18.17 -0.42
CA LEU A 238 -8.55 -17.33 -0.16
C LEU A 238 -8.78 -17.10 1.34
N SER A 239 -8.18 -17.91 2.22
CA SER A 239 -8.35 -17.76 3.66
C SER A 239 -7.51 -16.62 4.25
N GLY A 240 -8.13 -15.81 5.10
CA GLY A 240 -7.41 -14.83 5.92
C GLY A 240 -6.84 -13.63 5.14
N GLN A 241 -7.41 -13.31 3.99
CA GLN A 241 -7.02 -12.12 3.22
C GLN A 241 -7.51 -10.84 3.92
N PRO A 242 -6.66 -9.82 4.07
CA PRO A 242 -7.06 -8.56 4.69
C PRO A 242 -7.98 -7.75 3.77
N GLU A 243 -8.89 -6.93 4.30
CA GLU A 243 -9.66 -6.02 3.47
C GLU A 243 -8.74 -5.01 2.79
N PRO A 244 -8.86 -4.81 1.46
CA PRO A 244 -8.05 -3.83 0.76
C PRO A 244 -8.45 -2.40 1.19
N PRO A 245 -7.48 -1.47 1.26
CA PRO A 245 -7.78 -0.04 1.39
C PRO A 245 -8.71 0.47 0.27
N LEU A 246 -9.51 1.48 0.58
CA LEU A 246 -10.53 2.01 -0.36
C LEU A 246 -9.94 2.54 -1.66
N TYR A 247 -8.77 3.17 -1.57
CA TYR A 247 -8.14 3.76 -2.75
C TYR A 247 -7.67 2.72 -3.77
N PHE A 248 -7.66 1.43 -3.46
CA PHE A 248 -7.17 0.41 -4.39
C PHE A 248 -7.98 0.37 -5.70
N ALA A 249 -9.30 0.54 -5.60
CA ALA A 249 -10.18 0.63 -6.75
C ALA A 249 -9.82 1.80 -7.67
N ARG A 250 -9.40 2.92 -7.08
CA ARG A 250 -8.94 4.11 -7.81
C ARG A 250 -7.60 3.85 -8.50
N MET A 251 -6.65 3.19 -7.84
CA MET A 251 -5.35 2.86 -8.44
C MET A 251 -5.51 1.92 -9.63
N LYS A 252 -6.27 0.83 -9.50
CA LYS A 252 -6.55 -0.09 -10.62
C LYS A 252 -7.10 0.66 -11.84
N ARG A 253 -8.07 1.56 -11.61
CA ARG A 253 -8.66 2.38 -12.68
C ARG A 253 -7.64 3.32 -13.31
N TRP A 254 -6.90 4.08 -12.51
CA TRP A 254 -5.93 5.06 -13.02
C TRP A 254 -4.73 4.41 -13.70
N ASN A 255 -4.22 3.29 -13.19
CA ASN A 255 -3.14 2.56 -13.85
C ASN A 255 -3.59 1.93 -15.18
N ARG A 256 -4.83 1.42 -15.24
CA ARG A 256 -5.41 0.87 -16.46
C ARG A 256 -5.72 1.96 -17.50
N ASP A 257 -6.42 3.01 -17.09
CA ASP A 257 -7.02 3.99 -18.02
C ASP A 257 -6.10 5.20 -18.28
N GLY A 258 -5.06 5.38 -17.47
CA GLY A 258 -4.05 6.43 -17.61
C GLY A 258 -3.84 7.21 -16.33
N VAL A 259 -2.63 7.11 -15.78
CA VAL A 259 -2.24 7.78 -14.53
C VAL A 259 -2.24 9.31 -14.71
N PRO A 260 -2.83 10.10 -13.80
CA PRO A 260 -2.66 11.55 -13.82
C PRO A 260 -1.18 11.94 -13.69
N LEU A 261 -0.69 12.70 -14.67
CA LEU A 261 0.73 13.07 -14.75
C LEU A 261 1.12 14.00 -13.61
N LEU A 262 2.25 13.68 -12.99
CA LEU A 262 2.87 14.54 -11.99
C LEU A 262 3.76 15.56 -12.71
N SER A 263 3.47 16.85 -12.59
CA SER A 263 4.31 17.88 -13.22
C SER A 263 5.69 17.96 -12.56
N ALA A 264 5.69 17.99 -11.23
CA ALA A 264 6.84 17.86 -10.35
C ALA A 264 6.36 17.35 -8.99
N VAL A 265 7.27 16.78 -8.19
CA VAL A 265 6.98 16.48 -6.78
C VAL A 265 6.62 17.80 -6.06
N PRO A 266 5.48 17.88 -5.38
CA PRO A 266 5.06 19.10 -4.69
C PRO A 266 6.09 19.58 -3.67
N SER A 267 6.20 20.89 -3.52
CA SER A 267 7.02 21.52 -2.48
C SER A 267 6.09 22.38 -1.61
N PRO A 268 5.48 21.82 -0.55
CA PRO A 268 4.55 22.57 0.29
C PRO A 268 5.21 23.78 0.93
N GLU A 269 4.43 24.84 1.10
CA GLU A 269 4.85 26.07 1.78
C GLU A 269 5.05 25.81 3.28
N ALA A 270 6.21 26.18 3.83
CA ALA A 270 6.42 26.15 5.27
C ALA A 270 5.78 27.40 5.90
N LEU A 271 4.75 27.22 6.71
CA LEU A 271 4.02 28.33 7.33
C LEU A 271 4.60 28.71 8.70
N SER A 272 4.45 29.98 9.05
CA SER A 272 4.59 30.46 10.43
C SER A 272 3.32 30.26 11.24
N ALA A 273 3.42 30.36 12.58
CA ALA A 273 2.28 30.28 13.47
C ALA A 273 1.23 31.36 13.18
N ALA A 274 1.65 32.55 12.77
CA ALA A 274 0.77 33.67 12.45
C ALA A 274 -0.06 33.42 11.17
N GLU A 275 0.47 32.66 10.21
CA GLU A 275 -0.21 32.37 8.94
C GLU A 275 -1.15 31.17 9.06
N LEU A 276 -0.80 30.19 9.90
CA LEU A 276 -1.45 28.89 9.99
C LEU A 276 -2.98 28.99 10.15
N GLY A 277 -3.46 29.82 11.08
CA GLY A 277 -4.90 29.94 11.35
C GLY A 277 -5.74 30.34 10.14
N SER A 278 -5.19 31.15 9.23
CA SER A 278 -5.87 31.58 7.99
C SER A 278 -5.85 30.53 6.88
N ARG A 279 -5.06 29.46 7.04
CA ARG A 279 -4.81 28.42 6.03
C ARG A 279 -5.49 27.09 6.35
N LEU A 280 -6.26 27.01 7.44
CA LEU A 280 -6.95 25.79 7.87
C LEU A 280 -8.27 25.53 7.12
N ASP A 281 -8.92 26.57 6.60
CA ASP A 281 -10.24 26.42 5.98
C ASP A 281 -10.17 25.58 4.70
N GLY A 282 -11.02 24.55 4.64
CA GLY A 282 -11.09 23.60 3.53
C GLY A 282 -9.85 22.71 3.35
N VAL A 283 -8.98 22.60 4.36
CA VAL A 283 -7.75 21.78 4.31
C VAL A 283 -7.88 20.55 5.20
N ARG A 284 -7.47 19.39 4.68
CA ARG A 284 -7.27 18.15 5.42
C ARG A 284 -5.88 18.18 6.05
N VAL A 285 -5.83 18.30 7.37
CA VAL A 285 -4.58 18.31 8.11
C VAL A 285 -4.20 16.88 8.49
N ILE A 286 -3.02 16.43 8.09
CA ILE A 286 -2.42 15.18 8.56
C ILE A 286 -1.34 15.52 9.58
N ASP A 287 -1.47 14.95 10.78
CA ASP A 287 -0.51 15.13 11.86
C ASP A 287 0.20 13.81 12.16
N VAL A 288 1.53 13.81 12.00
CA VAL A 288 2.39 12.63 12.19
C VAL A 288 3.20 12.66 13.48
N ARG A 289 2.90 13.60 14.39
CA ARG A 289 3.53 13.65 15.71
C ARG A 289 3.21 12.39 16.50
N ALA A 290 3.95 12.17 17.59
CA ALA A 290 3.63 11.09 18.52
C ALA A 290 2.18 11.21 19.02
N TRP A 291 1.48 10.07 19.15
CA TRP A 291 0.10 10.04 19.63
C TRP A 291 -0.08 10.79 20.96
N SER A 292 0.89 10.70 21.87
CA SER A 292 0.87 11.42 23.15
C SER A 292 0.83 12.94 22.98
N ALA A 293 1.52 13.51 21.98
CA ALA A 293 1.47 14.93 21.69
C ALA A 293 0.16 15.31 20.98
N PHE A 294 -0.26 14.51 19.99
CA PHE A 294 -1.51 14.74 19.26
C PHE A 294 -2.73 14.77 20.18
N ARG A 295 -2.85 13.77 21.07
CA ARG A 295 -4.02 13.60 21.93
C ARG A 295 -4.19 14.74 22.94
N GLU A 296 -3.07 15.32 23.40
CA GLU A 296 -3.03 16.45 24.35
C GLU A 296 -3.33 17.79 23.67
N GLY A 297 -3.03 17.93 22.38
CA GLY A 297 -3.35 19.13 21.61
C GLY A 297 -3.01 18.99 20.12
N HIS A 298 -4.01 19.15 19.26
CA HIS A 298 -3.86 19.15 17.79
C HIS A 298 -4.78 20.18 17.14
N LEU A 299 -4.55 20.47 15.85
CA LEU A 299 -5.45 21.33 15.07
C LEU A 299 -6.85 20.70 14.96
N PRO A 300 -7.94 21.44 15.19
CA PRO A 300 -9.29 20.90 15.09
C PRO A 300 -9.55 20.21 13.75
N GLY A 301 -10.00 18.96 13.82
CA GLY A 301 -10.29 18.14 12.64
C GLY A 301 -9.07 17.55 11.93
N ALA A 302 -7.87 17.63 12.53
CA ALA A 302 -6.70 16.93 12.02
C ALA A 302 -6.86 15.41 12.14
N ILE A 303 -6.31 14.70 11.15
CA ILE A 303 -6.21 13.25 11.10
C ILE A 303 -4.84 12.86 11.63
N TRP A 304 -4.82 11.99 12.62
CA TRP A 304 -3.57 11.45 13.16
C TRP A 304 -3.19 10.15 12.45
N THR A 305 -1.90 9.99 12.15
CA THR A 305 -1.36 8.70 11.70
C THR A 305 0.12 8.57 12.03
N LYS A 306 0.62 7.33 12.03
CA LYS A 306 2.06 7.05 12.06
C LYS A 306 2.63 7.07 10.65
N THR A 307 3.91 7.37 10.53
CA THR A 307 4.66 7.24 9.27
C THR A 307 4.72 5.77 8.78
N GLY A 308 5.26 5.58 7.58
CA GLY A 308 5.35 4.27 6.91
C GLY A 308 3.98 3.79 6.41
N VAL A 309 3.75 2.48 6.42
CA VAL A 309 2.53 1.83 5.89
C VAL A 309 1.23 2.45 6.42
N ASN A 310 1.20 2.82 7.70
CA ASN A 310 0.01 3.43 8.30
C ASN A 310 -0.33 4.79 7.68
N PHE A 311 0.68 5.58 7.30
CA PHE A 311 0.47 6.91 6.74
C PHE A 311 -0.31 6.81 5.43
N LEU A 312 0.11 5.91 4.55
CA LEU A 312 -0.53 5.68 3.25
C LEU A 312 -1.90 5.03 3.39
N MET A 313 -2.04 4.03 4.27
CA MET A 313 -3.34 3.41 4.53
C MET A 313 -4.36 4.41 5.06
N THR A 314 -3.96 5.28 6.00
CA THR A 314 -4.85 6.30 6.56
C THR A 314 -5.16 7.39 5.52
N ALA A 315 -4.13 7.96 4.87
CA ALA A 315 -4.32 9.02 3.89
C ALA A 315 -5.16 8.54 2.70
N GLY A 316 -4.84 7.37 2.14
CA GLY A 316 -5.58 6.77 1.03
C GLY A 316 -7.03 6.41 1.37
N SER A 317 -7.32 6.07 2.63
CA SER A 317 -8.69 5.77 3.06
C SER A 317 -9.51 6.99 3.47
N TYR A 318 -8.88 8.07 3.95
CA TYR A 318 -9.59 9.20 4.57
C TYR A 318 -9.59 10.48 3.76
N ILE A 319 -8.75 10.58 2.73
CA ILE A 319 -8.57 11.79 1.94
C ILE A 319 -8.86 11.49 0.47
N GLU A 320 -9.67 12.36 -0.14
CA GLU A 320 -9.97 12.30 -1.57
C GLU A 320 -8.94 13.10 -2.40
N PRO A 321 -8.67 12.72 -3.66
CA PRO A 321 -7.59 13.31 -4.46
C PRO A 321 -7.62 14.82 -4.66
N ASN A 322 -8.82 15.42 -4.61
CA ASN A 322 -9.04 16.85 -4.81
C ASN A 322 -9.06 17.66 -3.50
N GLU A 323 -8.94 17.00 -2.35
CA GLU A 323 -8.88 17.70 -1.07
C GLU A 323 -7.50 18.31 -0.86
N ARG A 324 -7.48 19.56 -0.40
CA ARG A 324 -6.25 20.30 -0.08
C ARG A 324 -5.66 19.70 1.18
N ILE A 325 -4.34 19.48 1.21
CA ILE A 325 -3.65 18.80 2.31
C ILE A 325 -2.66 19.75 2.99
N GLY A 326 -2.67 19.73 4.32
CA GLY A 326 -1.67 20.37 5.17
C GLY A 326 -0.99 19.33 6.06
N LEU A 327 0.31 19.50 6.30
CA LEU A 327 1.10 18.55 7.09
C LEU A 327 1.58 19.16 8.40
N VAL A 328 1.47 18.42 9.50
CA VAL A 328 2.19 18.71 10.75
C VAL A 328 3.26 17.64 10.92
N ALA A 329 4.51 17.98 10.61
CA ALA A 329 5.61 17.03 10.54
C ALA A 329 6.97 17.67 10.85
N PRO A 330 7.93 16.91 11.43
CA PRO A 330 9.33 17.30 11.47
C PRO A 330 9.91 17.54 10.05
N PRO A 331 10.78 18.55 9.85
CA PRO A 331 11.31 18.90 8.53
C PRO A 331 12.03 17.79 7.77
N ASP A 332 12.71 16.88 8.49
CA ASP A 332 13.55 15.82 7.95
C ASP A 332 12.77 14.72 7.24
N ILE A 333 11.47 14.57 7.54
CA ILE A 333 10.62 13.54 6.92
C ILE A 333 9.62 14.10 5.89
N VAL A 334 9.52 15.42 5.73
CA VAL A 334 8.49 16.04 4.86
C VAL A 334 8.60 15.57 3.41
N ALA A 335 9.82 15.48 2.88
CA ALA A 335 10.05 15.04 1.50
C ALA A 335 9.56 13.60 1.26
N GLU A 336 9.73 12.72 2.25
CA GLU A 336 9.22 11.35 2.18
C GLU A 336 7.69 11.33 2.20
N LEU A 337 7.07 12.06 3.13
CA LEU A 337 5.60 12.11 3.26
C LEU A 337 4.92 12.65 1.99
N VAL A 338 5.47 13.71 1.41
CA VAL A 338 5.00 14.26 0.13
C VAL A 338 5.06 13.19 -0.95
N ARG A 339 6.17 12.46 -1.05
CA ARG A 339 6.34 11.40 -2.05
C ARG A 339 5.36 10.26 -1.82
N SER A 340 5.15 9.83 -0.57
CA SER A 340 4.13 8.85 -0.22
C SER A 340 2.74 9.29 -0.71
N LEU A 341 2.31 10.53 -0.43
CA LEU A 341 1.01 11.03 -0.86
C LEU A 341 0.84 11.05 -2.38
N VAL A 342 1.83 11.56 -3.11
CA VAL A 342 1.74 11.55 -4.58
C VAL A 342 1.77 10.12 -5.11
N ARG A 343 2.43 9.15 -4.50
CA ARG A 343 2.39 7.75 -5.00
C ARG A 343 0.99 7.14 -4.99
N ILE A 344 0.06 7.64 -4.18
CA ILE A 344 -1.34 7.17 -4.10
C ILE A 344 -2.37 8.15 -4.66
N GLY A 345 -1.94 9.17 -5.40
CA GLY A 345 -2.83 10.09 -6.09
C GLY A 345 -3.25 11.34 -5.32
N LEU A 346 -2.59 11.64 -4.19
CA LEU A 346 -2.92 12.79 -3.34
C LEU A 346 -1.92 13.93 -3.59
N ASP A 347 -2.23 14.80 -4.55
CA ASP A 347 -1.28 15.78 -5.10
C ASP A 347 -1.39 17.19 -4.49
N ALA A 348 -2.52 17.54 -3.91
CA ALA A 348 -2.83 18.89 -3.46
C ALA A 348 -2.24 19.23 -2.08
N ILE A 349 -0.92 19.03 -1.92
CA ILE A 349 -0.21 19.29 -0.65
C ILE A 349 0.27 20.75 -0.63
N GLU A 350 -0.42 21.58 0.15
CA GLU A 350 -0.25 23.05 0.08
C GLU A 350 0.77 23.58 1.07
N TRP A 351 0.77 23.06 2.29
CA TRP A 351 1.60 23.60 3.36
C TRP A 351 2.08 22.55 4.36
N VAL A 352 3.14 22.89 5.08
CA VAL A 352 3.68 22.15 6.20
C VAL A 352 3.99 23.09 7.37
N VAL A 353 3.77 22.60 8.58
CA VAL A 353 4.24 23.23 9.82
C VAL A 353 4.98 22.21 10.68
N THR A 354 5.98 22.68 11.42
CA THR A 354 6.70 21.83 12.37
C THR A 354 5.92 21.73 13.69
N PRO A 355 6.24 20.74 14.55
CA PRO A 355 5.67 20.69 15.90
C PRO A 355 5.89 21.98 16.69
N GLU A 356 7.05 22.64 16.54
CA GLU A 356 7.37 23.89 17.22
C GLU A 356 6.48 25.06 16.76
N VAL A 357 6.20 25.13 15.45
CA VAL A 357 5.26 26.13 14.89
C VAL A 357 3.84 25.89 15.41
N LEU A 358 3.43 24.63 15.56
CA LEU A 358 2.12 24.30 16.13
C LEU A 358 2.03 24.67 17.62
N ASP A 359 3.11 24.47 18.38
CA ASP A 359 3.18 24.89 19.79
C ASP A 359 3.13 26.42 19.92
N GLU A 360 3.82 27.16 19.04
CA GLU A 360 3.73 28.62 18.96
C GLU A 360 2.32 29.08 18.60
N TYR A 361 1.66 28.43 17.65
CA TYR A 361 0.27 28.71 17.29
C TYR A 361 -0.66 28.50 18.48
N SER A 362 -0.51 27.40 19.23
CA SER A 362 -1.30 27.13 20.43
C SER A 362 -1.09 28.19 21.51
N THR A 363 0.16 28.53 21.83
CA THR A 363 0.48 29.54 22.86
C THR A 363 0.06 30.95 22.47
N SER A 364 -0.06 31.23 21.17
CA SER A 364 -0.59 32.50 20.63
C SER A 364 -2.12 32.57 20.62
N GLY A 365 -2.82 31.59 21.21
CA GLY A 365 -4.28 31.54 21.29
C GLY A 365 -4.96 30.87 20.10
N GLY A 366 -4.21 30.13 19.29
CA GLY A 366 -4.75 29.31 18.20
C GLY A 366 -5.72 28.25 18.73
N SER A 367 -6.73 27.94 17.91
CA SER A 367 -7.73 26.93 18.27
C SER A 367 -7.11 25.53 18.24
N MET A 368 -7.30 24.78 19.33
CA MET A 368 -6.78 23.42 19.51
C MET A 368 -7.91 22.47 19.93
N ALA A 369 -7.79 21.20 19.55
CA ALA A 369 -8.64 20.11 19.97
C ALA A 369 -7.84 19.04 20.72
N THR A 370 -8.56 18.15 21.42
CA THR A 370 -7.99 17.00 22.14
C THR A 370 -8.70 15.72 21.71
N SER A 371 -7.98 14.60 21.80
CA SER A 371 -8.48 13.28 21.44
C SER A 371 -8.30 12.35 22.65
N PRO A 372 -9.36 12.03 23.39
CA PRO A 372 -9.24 11.29 24.64
C PRO A 372 -8.77 9.84 24.43
N GLU A 373 -8.06 9.32 25.42
CA GLU A 373 -7.69 7.91 25.54
C GLU A 373 -7.90 7.46 26.98
N VAL A 374 -8.43 6.24 27.14
CA VAL A 374 -8.56 5.55 28.44
C VAL A 374 -7.73 4.28 28.43
N ASP A 375 -7.27 3.86 29.61
CA ASP A 375 -6.63 2.56 29.73
C ASP A 375 -7.65 1.41 29.74
N ALA A 376 -7.19 0.18 29.47
CA ALA A 376 -8.06 -0.99 29.38
C ALA A 376 -8.79 -1.32 30.71
N SER A 377 -8.22 -0.96 31.86
CA SER A 377 -8.83 -1.23 33.17
C SER A 377 -9.95 -0.23 33.50
N GLU A 378 -9.74 1.04 33.15
CA GLU A 378 -10.76 2.08 33.20
C GLU A 378 -11.90 1.77 32.22
N PHE A 379 -11.57 1.43 30.98
CA PHE A 379 -12.56 1.00 29.97
C PHE A 379 -13.44 -0.15 30.47
N ARG A 380 -12.84 -1.17 31.11
CA ARG A 380 -13.61 -2.27 31.71
C ARG A 380 -14.60 -1.78 32.77
N GLY A 381 -14.20 -0.86 33.64
CA GLY A 381 -15.10 -0.26 34.62
C GLY A 381 -16.27 0.51 33.98
N LEU A 382 -16.03 1.13 32.84
CA LEU A 382 -17.03 1.89 32.07
C LEU A 382 -18.04 0.98 31.36
N LEU A 383 -17.64 -0.24 30.95
CA LEU A 383 -18.55 -1.23 30.39
C LEU A 383 -19.60 -1.71 31.39
N SER A 384 -19.26 -1.76 32.67
CA SER A 384 -20.16 -2.22 33.75
C SER A 384 -21.15 -1.15 34.23
N ALA A 385 -21.09 0.08 33.72
CA ALA A 385 -21.95 1.18 34.14
C ALA A 385 -23.33 1.14 33.45
N ASP A 386 -24.37 1.61 34.16
CA ASP A 386 -25.74 1.69 33.64
C ASP A 386 -25.79 2.52 32.34
N GLY A 387 -26.22 1.89 31.23
CA GLY A 387 -26.33 2.52 29.91
C GLY A 387 -25.55 1.81 28.80
N GLY A 388 -24.56 0.98 29.14
CA GLY A 388 -23.71 0.24 28.20
C GLY A 388 -22.77 1.15 27.39
N ALA A 389 -21.48 0.80 27.32
CA ALA A 389 -20.54 1.54 26.48
C ALA A 389 -20.72 1.15 25.00
N GLN A 390 -20.74 2.12 24.10
CA GLN A 390 -20.70 1.84 22.66
C GLN A 390 -19.27 1.49 22.27
N VAL A 391 -19.07 0.31 21.70
CA VAL A 391 -17.72 -0.18 21.37
C VAL A 391 -17.58 -0.36 19.86
N LEU A 392 -16.52 0.22 19.31
CA LEU A 392 -16.14 0.06 17.91
C LEU A 392 -14.80 -0.67 17.82
N ASP A 393 -14.82 -1.85 17.22
CA ASP A 393 -13.62 -2.59 16.87
C ASP A 393 -13.21 -2.25 15.43
N VAL A 394 -12.06 -1.59 15.28
CA VAL A 394 -11.52 -1.19 13.97
C VAL A 394 -10.46 -2.14 13.42
N ARG A 395 -10.38 -3.36 13.96
CA ARG A 395 -9.60 -4.46 13.38
C ARG A 395 -10.25 -4.97 12.08
N ARG A 396 -9.47 -5.72 11.30
CA ARG A 396 -9.92 -6.43 10.10
C ARG A 396 -10.86 -7.57 10.47
N ALA A 397 -11.75 -7.99 9.56
CA ALA A 397 -12.69 -9.09 9.78
C ALA A 397 -11.97 -10.38 10.23
N VAL A 398 -10.82 -10.68 9.63
CA VAL A 398 -10.02 -11.85 10.00
C VAL A 398 -9.52 -11.83 11.45
N GLU A 399 -9.28 -10.66 12.02
CA GLU A 399 -8.88 -10.50 13.42
C GLU A 399 -10.11 -10.53 14.35
N TRP A 400 -11.25 -10.02 13.86
CA TRP A 400 -12.53 -10.04 14.54
C TRP A 400 -13.06 -11.47 14.71
N ASP A 401 -12.99 -12.28 13.66
CA ASP A 401 -13.44 -13.68 13.65
C ASP A 401 -12.65 -14.58 14.60
N LEU A 402 -11.41 -14.19 14.94
CA LEU A 402 -10.58 -14.87 15.94
C LEU A 402 -10.97 -14.55 17.40
N GLY A 403 -11.89 -13.61 17.61
CA GLY A 403 -12.38 -13.22 18.93
C GLY A 403 -12.49 -11.70 19.08
N HIS A 404 -13.60 -11.25 19.66
CA HIS A 404 -13.98 -9.84 19.80
C HIS A 404 -14.91 -9.62 21.01
N LEU A 405 -15.16 -8.37 21.39
CA LEU A 405 -16.10 -8.05 22.46
C LEU A 405 -17.55 -8.03 21.94
N ASP A 406 -18.48 -8.69 22.60
CA ASP A 406 -19.93 -8.55 22.37
C ASP A 406 -20.50 -7.48 23.34
N PRO A 407 -21.26 -6.45 22.89
CA PRO A 407 -21.80 -6.20 21.55
C PRO A 407 -21.05 -5.12 20.75
N ALA A 408 -19.73 -5.26 20.55
CA ALA A 408 -19.00 -4.31 19.72
C ALA A 408 -19.44 -4.36 18.24
N ILE A 409 -19.26 -3.27 17.53
CA ILE A 409 -19.46 -3.18 16.07
C ILE A 409 -18.09 -3.26 15.39
N ASN A 410 -17.98 -4.06 14.33
CA ASN A 410 -16.75 -4.14 13.55
C ASN A 410 -16.79 -3.31 12.27
N VAL A 411 -15.92 -2.31 12.20
CA VAL A 411 -15.64 -1.54 10.99
C VAL A 411 -14.13 -1.35 10.89
N ALA A 412 -13.47 -2.13 10.03
CA ALA A 412 -12.03 -2.02 9.80
C ALA A 412 -11.62 -0.56 9.53
N HIS A 413 -10.54 -0.09 10.16
CA HIS A 413 -10.08 1.31 10.08
C HIS A 413 -10.04 1.87 8.65
N THR A 414 -9.57 1.08 7.68
CA THR A 414 -9.46 1.49 6.28
C THR A 414 -10.79 1.62 5.56
N ARG A 415 -11.87 1.04 6.09
CA ARG A 415 -13.23 1.07 5.54
C ARG A 415 -14.16 2.01 6.31
N LEU A 416 -13.64 2.68 7.34
CA LEU A 416 -14.41 3.50 8.28
C LEU A 416 -15.25 4.58 7.61
N VAL A 417 -14.69 5.27 6.61
CA VAL A 417 -15.35 6.38 5.93
C VAL A 417 -16.55 5.92 5.11
N GLU A 418 -16.46 4.79 4.41
CA GLU A 418 -17.56 4.23 3.62
C GLU A 418 -18.68 3.63 4.50
N ARG A 419 -18.31 3.12 5.68
CA ARG A 419 -19.22 2.45 6.62
C ARG A 419 -19.55 3.33 7.82
N ILE A 420 -19.45 4.65 7.66
CA ILE A 420 -19.62 5.59 8.77
C ILE A 420 -21.03 5.54 9.37
N ASP A 421 -22.03 5.19 8.55
CA ASP A 421 -23.43 5.07 8.97
C ASP A 421 -23.68 3.89 9.92
N GLU A 422 -22.74 2.95 10.01
CA GLU A 422 -22.78 1.84 10.97
C GLU A 422 -22.19 2.21 12.34
N VAL A 423 -21.44 3.31 12.40
CA VAL A 423 -20.79 3.75 13.64
C VAL A 423 -21.84 4.38 14.56
N PRO A 424 -21.89 4.00 15.85
CA PRO A 424 -22.79 4.64 16.80
C PRO A 424 -22.53 6.14 16.92
N THR A 425 -23.61 6.93 17.01
CA THR A 425 -23.53 8.41 17.09
C THR A 425 -24.14 8.99 18.37
N THR A 426 -24.68 8.14 19.25
CA THR A 426 -25.38 8.56 20.47
C THR A 426 -24.57 8.23 21.73
N GLY A 427 -23.87 9.22 22.26
CA GLY A 427 -22.99 9.06 23.42
C GLY A 427 -21.54 8.82 23.02
N THR A 428 -20.75 8.32 23.96
CA THR A 428 -19.31 8.13 23.77
C THR A 428 -19.01 6.75 23.16
N VAL A 429 -18.25 6.75 22.06
CA VAL A 429 -17.81 5.54 21.35
C VAL A 429 -16.38 5.21 21.75
N TYR A 430 -16.19 4.03 22.36
CA TYR A 430 -14.87 3.52 22.70
C TYR A 430 -14.32 2.69 21.56
N VAL A 431 -13.19 3.11 21.03
CA VAL A 431 -12.61 2.54 19.83
C VAL A 431 -11.36 1.75 20.19
N HIS A 432 -11.28 0.50 19.74
CA HIS A 432 -10.08 -0.31 19.91
C HIS A 432 -9.67 -0.98 18.60
N CYS A 433 -8.39 -1.31 18.51
CA CYS A 433 -7.88 -2.24 17.50
C CYS A 433 -7.06 -3.34 18.20
N ALA A 434 -6.13 -4.01 17.52
CA ALA A 434 -5.27 -4.99 18.20
C ALA A 434 -4.35 -4.37 19.28
N GLY A 435 -3.81 -3.17 19.01
CA GLY A 435 -2.74 -2.56 19.82
C GLY A 435 -2.86 -1.05 20.08
N GLY A 436 -3.99 -0.43 19.72
CA GLY A 436 -4.29 0.99 19.99
C GLY A 436 -3.92 1.98 18.88
N ILE A 437 -3.14 1.58 17.86
CA ILE A 437 -2.66 2.49 16.81
C ILE A 437 -3.74 2.79 15.76
N ARG A 438 -4.34 1.76 15.16
CA ARG A 438 -5.43 1.93 14.17
C ARG A 438 -6.67 2.58 14.79
N SER A 439 -6.94 2.32 16.07
CA SER A 439 -8.04 2.97 16.79
C SER A 439 -7.76 4.45 17.06
N ALA A 440 -6.52 4.85 17.36
CA ALA A 440 -6.17 6.27 17.47
C ALA A 440 -6.38 7.03 16.15
N MET A 441 -6.01 6.41 15.00
CA MET A 441 -6.30 6.99 13.68
C MET A 441 -7.81 7.12 13.44
N ALA A 442 -8.57 6.06 13.71
CA ALA A 442 -10.03 6.07 13.58
C ALA A 442 -10.68 7.14 14.48
N VAL A 443 -10.22 7.28 15.73
CA VAL A 443 -10.70 8.30 16.67
C VAL A 443 -10.50 9.71 16.11
N SER A 444 -9.34 10.00 15.49
CA SER A 444 -9.12 11.31 14.88
C SER A 444 -10.12 11.63 13.77
N GLU A 445 -10.46 10.64 12.93
CA GLU A 445 -11.45 10.78 11.86
C GLU A 445 -12.89 10.88 12.39
N LEU A 446 -13.24 10.09 13.40
CA LEU A 446 -14.56 10.13 14.05
C LEU A 446 -14.80 11.49 14.71
N ARG A 447 -13.83 12.00 15.48
CA ARG A 447 -13.93 13.31 16.13
C ARG A 447 -14.00 14.45 15.12
N ARG A 448 -13.28 14.34 13.98
CA ARG A 448 -13.41 15.28 12.86
C ARG A 448 -14.85 15.35 12.33
N ARG A 449 -15.60 14.24 12.39
CA ARG A 449 -17.02 14.16 11.99
C ARG A 449 -17.99 14.54 13.12
N GLY A 450 -17.49 14.96 14.28
CA GLY A 450 -18.30 15.32 15.44
C GLY A 450 -18.80 14.14 16.26
N ILE A 451 -18.28 12.93 16.03
CA ILE A 451 -18.59 11.76 16.84
C ILE A 451 -17.69 11.78 18.08
N ASP A 452 -18.29 11.66 19.27
CA ASP A 452 -17.54 11.61 20.52
C ASP A 452 -16.85 10.25 20.69
N ALA A 453 -15.63 10.15 20.17
CA ALA A 453 -14.85 8.92 20.19
C ALA A 453 -13.67 9.01 21.18
N VAL A 454 -13.38 7.89 21.86
CA VAL A 454 -12.31 7.70 22.83
C VAL A 454 -11.47 6.48 22.44
N ASN A 455 -10.15 6.62 22.42
CA ASN A 455 -9.25 5.49 22.14
C ASN A 455 -9.12 4.58 23.38
N VAL A 456 -9.05 3.27 23.17
CA VAL A 456 -8.67 2.30 24.22
C VAL A 456 -7.18 1.96 24.10
N ALA A 457 -6.39 2.40 25.08
CA ALA A 457 -4.94 2.24 25.07
C ALA A 457 -4.53 0.76 25.02
N GLY A 458 -3.59 0.43 24.13
CA GLY A 458 -3.10 -0.94 23.96
C GLY A 458 -4.09 -1.92 23.31
N GLY A 459 -5.31 -1.47 22.98
CA GLY A 459 -6.31 -2.22 22.22
C GLY A 459 -6.70 -3.58 22.84
N TRP A 460 -7.13 -4.50 21.97
CA TRP A 460 -7.58 -5.84 22.32
C TRP A 460 -6.56 -6.60 23.18
N ALA A 461 -5.27 -6.49 22.87
CA ALA A 461 -4.22 -7.15 23.65
C ALA A 461 -4.15 -6.66 25.10
N ALA A 462 -4.39 -5.37 25.35
CA ALA A 462 -4.46 -4.83 26.70
C ALA A 462 -5.79 -5.15 27.39
N MET A 463 -6.90 -5.11 26.65
CA MET A 463 -8.23 -5.50 27.12
C MET A 463 -8.25 -6.94 27.63
N GLN A 464 -7.67 -7.88 26.88
CA GLN A 464 -7.57 -9.28 27.30
C GLN A 464 -6.76 -9.44 28.60
N LYS A 465 -5.66 -8.69 28.74
CA LYS A 465 -4.87 -8.68 29.99
C LYS A 465 -5.64 -8.06 31.16
N ALA A 466 -6.55 -7.13 30.89
CA ALA A 466 -7.45 -6.55 31.88
C ALA A 466 -8.67 -7.44 32.20
N GLY A 467 -8.78 -8.62 31.58
CA GLY A 467 -9.82 -9.61 31.87
C GLY A 467 -11.02 -9.58 30.92
N CYS A 468 -10.95 -8.84 29.81
CA CYS A 468 -11.96 -8.94 28.75
C CYS A 468 -11.84 -10.26 27.99
N THR A 469 -12.99 -10.90 27.73
CA THR A 469 -13.12 -12.14 26.95
C THR A 469 -14.03 -11.94 25.75
N GLU A 470 -14.19 -12.97 24.90
CA GLU A 470 -14.98 -12.92 23.67
C GLU A 470 -16.48 -12.65 23.89
N VAL A 471 -16.98 -12.81 25.11
CA VAL A 471 -18.41 -12.70 25.43
C VAL A 471 -18.66 -11.68 26.55
N GLU A 472 -17.69 -11.46 27.44
CA GLU A 472 -17.84 -10.56 28.59
C GLU A 472 -16.53 -9.83 28.91
N CYS A 473 -16.62 -8.52 29.14
CA CYS A 473 -15.67 -7.78 29.98
C CYS A 473 -16.33 -7.58 31.37
N GLY A 474 -16.47 -8.66 32.14
CA GLY A 474 -17.15 -8.68 33.44
C GLY A 474 -16.29 -9.30 34.53
#